data_AF-A0AAE4NVH9-F1
#
_entry.id   AF-A0AAE4NVH9-F1
#
_cell.length_a   1.000
_cell.length_b   1.000
_cell.length_c   1.000
_cell.angle_alpha   90.00
_cell.angle_beta   90.00
_cell.angle_gamma   90.00
#
_symmetry.space_group_name_H-M   'P 1'
#
loop_
_entity.id
_entity.type
_entity.pdbx_description
1 polymer ?
#
loop_
_entity_poly.entity_id
_entity_poly.type
_entity_poly.pdbx_seq_one_letter_code
_entity_poly.pdbx_strand_id
1 'polypeptide(L)'
;MKVGERDKILLGLGTGVLLASSLRVFVAGAYSSLEKTFFYGVNFPSGIGILLFIIAAFLVGRLSRKAGAVIMALYALASLATDATEYTHLIAAFAIPLALALAKEVEVKYLAMGLVADLSLRVLAVGGEPVDFPHTRVILALLLFPGAYALWREPGTLKKPGFGLYAFAAARTGPHLSKRHHALLWR
;
A
#
# COMPACT_ATOMS: atom_id res chain seq x y z
N MET A 1 24.59 2.21 -12.61
CA MET A 1 23.75 2.17 -13.83
C MET A 1 22.66 3.22 -13.66
N LYS A 2 22.55 4.22 -14.55
CA LYS A 2 21.45 5.20 -14.49
C LYS A 2 20.15 4.45 -14.77
N VAL A 3 19.19 4.52 -13.86
CA VAL A 3 17.84 3.94 -14.03
C VAL A 3 17.28 4.48 -15.35
N GLY A 4 16.94 3.58 -16.27
CA GLY A 4 16.34 3.97 -17.54
C GLY A 4 15.02 4.69 -17.29
N GLU A 5 14.67 5.67 -18.12
CA GLU A 5 13.43 6.45 -17.94
C GLU A 5 12.18 5.55 -17.86
N ARG A 6 12.19 4.43 -18.59
CA ARG A 6 11.19 3.36 -18.49
C ARG A 6 11.07 2.79 -17.07
N ASP A 7 12.17 2.46 -16.42
CA ASP A 7 12.14 1.85 -15.07
C ASP A 7 11.61 2.84 -14.03
N LYS A 8 11.87 4.14 -14.19
CA LYS A 8 11.28 5.20 -13.35
C LYS A 8 9.76 5.29 -13.50
N ILE A 9 9.25 5.19 -14.73
CA ILE A 9 7.81 5.19 -15.00
C ILE A 9 7.16 3.98 -14.33
N LEU A 10 7.72 2.79 -14.56
CA LEU A 10 7.19 1.54 -14.01
C LEU A 10 7.21 1.55 -12.48
N LEU A 11 8.32 2.01 -11.88
CA LEU A 11 8.44 2.11 -10.43
C LEU A 11 7.47 3.13 -9.84
N GLY A 12 7.31 4.30 -10.46
CA GLY A 12 6.37 5.32 -10.01
C GLY A 12 4.92 4.88 -10.08
N LEU A 13 4.52 4.28 -11.20
CA LEU A 13 3.17 3.76 -11.39
C LEU A 13 2.87 2.62 -10.40
N GLY A 14 3.77 1.64 -10.30
CA GLY A 14 3.65 0.54 -9.36
C GLY A 14 3.63 1.00 -7.90
N THR A 15 4.42 2.02 -7.54
CA THR A 15 4.43 2.61 -6.19
C THR A 15 3.10 3.29 -5.87
N GLY A 16 2.52 4.04 -6.81
CA GLY A 16 1.24 4.71 -6.61
C GLY A 16 0.11 3.70 -6.41
N VAL A 17 0.05 2.68 -7.28
CA VAL A 17 -0.92 1.59 -7.15
C VAL A 17 -0.74 0.83 -5.84
N LEU A 18 0.50 0.45 -5.50
CA LEU A 18 0.81 -0.25 -4.25
C LEU A 18 0.36 0.57 -3.04
N LEU A 19 0.67 1.86 -3.02
CA LEU A 19 0.32 2.74 -1.91
C LEU A 19 -1.21 2.84 -1.73
N ALA A 20 -1.94 3.15 -2.79
CA ALA A 20 -3.39 3.33 -2.69
C ALA A 20 -4.11 2.03 -2.35
N SER A 21 -3.76 0.94 -3.03
CA SER A 21 -4.35 -0.38 -2.78
C SER A 21 -4.04 -0.88 -1.37
N SER A 22 -2.76 -0.87 -0.95
CA SER A 22 -2.38 -1.39 0.37
C SER A 22 -2.96 -0.58 1.53
N LEU A 23 -3.05 0.75 1.41
CA LEU A 23 -3.72 1.58 2.41
C LEU A 23 -5.19 1.20 2.57
N ARG A 24 -5.92 1.00 1.46
CA ARG A 24 -7.33 0.61 1.50
C ARG A 24 -7.52 -0.80 2.07
N VAL A 25 -6.77 -1.77 1.56
CA VAL A 25 -6.85 -3.18 2.01
C VAL A 25 -6.49 -3.29 3.50
N PHE A 26 -5.48 -2.55 3.96
CA PHE A 26 -5.11 -2.51 5.37
C PHE A 26 -6.24 -1.98 6.26
N VAL A 27 -6.87 -0.87 5.85
CA VAL A 27 -7.98 -0.25 6.59
C VAL A 27 -9.23 -1.12 6.57
N ALA A 28 -9.64 -1.61 5.40
CA ALA A 28 -10.81 -2.45 5.25
C ALA A 28 -10.68 -3.74 6.06
N GLY A 29 -9.51 -4.40 5.99
CA GLY A 29 -9.23 -5.59 6.79
C GLY A 29 -9.18 -5.31 8.28
N ALA A 30 -8.63 -4.16 8.71
CA ALA A 30 -8.64 -3.77 10.12
C ALA A 30 -10.06 -3.54 10.65
N TYR A 31 -10.95 -2.90 9.88
CA TYR A 31 -12.35 -2.69 10.27
C TYR A 31 -13.15 -4.00 10.28
N SER A 32 -13.06 -4.84 9.25
CA SER A 32 -13.74 -6.15 9.22
C SER A 32 -13.28 -7.02 10.39
N SER A 33 -11.97 -7.02 10.68
CA SER A 33 -11.41 -7.74 11.82
C SER A 33 -11.99 -7.27 13.15
N LEU A 34 -12.20 -5.97 13.35
CA LEU A 34 -12.84 -5.44 14.57
C LEU A 34 -14.30 -5.87 14.64
N GLU A 35 -15.05 -5.76 13.55
CA GLU A 35 -16.46 -6.19 13.49
C GLU A 35 -16.60 -7.68 13.86
N LYS A 36 -15.75 -8.55 13.29
CA LYS A 36 -15.74 -9.98 13.59
C LYS A 36 -15.34 -10.32 15.02
N THR A 37 -14.41 -9.56 15.60
CA THR A 37 -14.02 -9.75 17.00
C THR A 37 -15.10 -9.26 17.97
N PHE A 38 -15.73 -8.11 17.71
CA PHE A 38 -16.73 -7.53 18.61
C PHE A 38 -18.10 -8.21 18.52
N PHE A 39 -18.59 -8.50 17.30
CA PHE A 39 -19.96 -9.01 17.10
C PHE A 39 -20.03 -10.54 16.98
N TYR A 40 -18.96 -11.18 16.55
CA TYR A 40 -18.94 -12.62 16.27
C TYR A 40 -18.00 -13.41 17.20
N GLY A 41 -17.30 -12.73 18.13
CA GLY A 41 -16.40 -13.35 19.09
C GLY A 41 -15.18 -14.04 18.47
N VAL A 42 -14.88 -13.79 17.19
CA VAL A 42 -13.74 -14.38 16.49
C VAL A 42 -12.53 -13.49 16.70
N ASN A 43 -11.56 -13.97 17.48
CA ASN A 43 -10.28 -13.28 17.67
C ASN A 43 -9.52 -13.22 16.34
N PHE A 44 -9.28 -12.01 15.85
CA PHE A 44 -8.83 -11.79 14.50
C PHE A 44 -7.54 -10.94 14.51
N PRO A 45 -6.56 -11.19 13.63
CA PRO A 45 -5.21 -10.66 13.73
C PRO A 45 -5.05 -9.14 13.46
N SER A 46 -6.05 -8.28 13.70
CA SER A 46 -5.92 -6.81 13.56
C SER A 46 -4.78 -6.23 14.40
N GLY A 47 -4.64 -6.66 15.66
CA GLY A 47 -3.53 -6.26 16.53
C GLY A 47 -2.17 -6.70 15.97
N ILE A 48 -2.14 -7.87 15.32
CA ILE A 48 -0.95 -8.37 14.63
C ILE A 48 -0.66 -7.49 13.41
N GLY A 49 -1.66 -7.12 12.60
CA GLY A 49 -1.48 -6.21 11.46
C GLY A 49 -0.89 -4.85 11.86
N ILE A 50 -1.35 -4.26 12.97
CA ILE A 50 -0.79 -3.00 13.51
C ILE A 50 0.64 -3.20 14.00
N LEU A 51 0.91 -4.29 14.73
CA LEU A 51 2.25 -4.62 15.20
C LEU A 51 3.22 -4.83 14.03
N LEU A 52 2.79 -5.57 13.00
CA LEU A 52 3.53 -5.78 11.76
C LEU A 52 3.80 -4.48 11.03
N PHE A 53 2.81 -3.58 10.95
CA PHE A 53 3.00 -2.25 10.37
C PHE A 53 4.07 -1.44 11.12
N ILE A 54 4.06 -1.44 12.45
CA ILE A 54 5.07 -0.75 13.29
C ILE A 54 6.46 -1.35 13.06
N ILE A 55 6.57 -2.68 13.08
CA ILE A 55 7.83 -3.40 12.83
C ILE A 55 8.35 -3.07 11.42
N ALA A 56 7.49 -3.16 10.41
CA ALA A 56 7.82 -2.87 9.03
C ALA A 56 8.26 -1.41 8.84
N ALA A 57 7.59 -0.45 9.48
CA ALA A 57 7.94 0.97 9.45
C ALA A 57 9.34 1.25 10.03
N PHE A 58 9.75 0.51 11.06
CA PHE A 58 11.09 0.62 11.62
C PHE A 58 12.16 0.00 10.72
N LEU A 59 11.85 -1.14 10.11
CA LEU A 59 12.79 -1.94 9.31
C LEU A 59 12.95 -1.43 7.88
N VAL A 60 11.95 -0.77 7.29
CA VAL A 60 11.92 -0.49 5.85
C VAL A 60 13.15 0.25 5.33
N GLY A 61 13.71 1.20 6.09
CA GLY A 61 14.90 1.92 5.65
C GLY A 61 16.22 1.17 5.79
N ARG A 62 16.19 -0.08 6.25
CA ARG A 62 17.31 -1.02 6.21
C ARG A 62 17.10 -2.12 5.18
N LEU A 63 15.92 -2.19 4.55
CA LEU A 63 15.64 -3.20 3.54
C LEU A 63 16.40 -2.89 2.25
N SER A 64 16.93 -3.94 1.64
CA SER A 64 17.44 -3.86 0.27
C SER A 64 16.28 -3.62 -0.69
N ARG A 65 16.56 -2.96 -1.81
CA ARG A 65 15.56 -2.78 -2.88
C ARG A 65 15.02 -4.11 -3.40
N LYS A 66 15.87 -5.14 -3.46
CA LYS A 66 15.46 -6.52 -3.79
C LYS A 66 14.43 -7.06 -2.81
N ALA A 67 14.63 -6.87 -1.50
CA ALA A 67 13.63 -7.26 -0.50
C ALA A 67 12.32 -6.48 -0.68
N GLY A 68 12.39 -5.17 -0.98
CA GLY A 68 11.22 -4.38 -1.34
C GLY A 68 10.48 -4.91 -2.58
N ALA A 69 11.21 -5.31 -3.62
CA ALA A 69 10.63 -5.91 -4.82
C ALA A 69 9.92 -7.25 -4.50
N VAL A 70 10.49 -8.08 -3.63
CA VAL A 70 9.83 -9.31 -3.16
C VAL A 70 8.54 -8.99 -2.42
N ILE A 71 8.53 -8.02 -1.51
CA ILE A 71 7.32 -7.61 -0.78
C ILE A 71 6.24 -7.13 -1.76
N MET A 72 6.60 -6.30 -2.73
CA MET A 72 5.65 -5.83 -3.76
C MET A 72 5.11 -6.98 -4.61
N ALA A 73 5.95 -7.95 -5.00
CA ALA A 73 5.53 -9.13 -5.74
C ALA A 73 4.64 -10.06 -4.91
N LEU A 74 4.97 -10.27 -3.62
CA LEU A 74 4.14 -11.06 -2.70
C LEU A 74 2.77 -10.40 -2.48
N TYR A 75 2.71 -9.07 -2.39
CA TYR A 75 1.44 -8.36 -2.33
C TYR A 75 0.61 -8.55 -3.61
N ALA A 76 1.24 -8.49 -4.79
CA ALA A 76 0.56 -8.75 -6.06
C ALA A 76 0.04 -10.19 -6.14
N LEU A 77 0.85 -11.17 -5.74
CA LEU A 77 0.45 -12.59 -5.71
C LEU A 77 -0.67 -12.85 -4.70
N ALA A 78 -0.59 -12.27 -3.50
CA ALA A 78 -1.63 -12.37 -2.50
C ALA A 78 -2.95 -11.76 -3.01
N SER A 79 -2.88 -10.62 -3.69
CA SER A 79 -4.06 -9.98 -4.31
C SER A 79 -4.69 -10.83 -5.43
N LEU A 80 -3.91 -11.70 -6.09
CA LEU A 80 -4.43 -12.65 -7.08
C LEU A 80 -5.04 -13.90 -6.43
N ALA A 81 -4.40 -14.39 -5.37
CA ALA A 81 -4.71 -15.68 -4.77
C ALA A 81 -5.97 -15.66 -3.89
N THR A 82 -6.34 -14.49 -3.34
CA THR A 82 -7.50 -14.38 -2.47
C THR A 82 -8.32 -13.13 -2.76
N ASP A 83 -9.63 -13.29 -2.68
CA ASP A 83 -10.66 -12.26 -2.65
C ASP A 83 -10.96 -11.78 -1.22
N ALA A 84 -10.28 -12.33 -0.20
CA ALA A 84 -10.47 -11.95 1.18
C ALA A 84 -9.50 -10.80 1.56
N THR A 85 -10.03 -9.58 1.60
CA THR A 85 -9.38 -8.40 2.21
C THR A 85 -8.92 -8.65 3.65
N GLU A 86 -9.57 -9.58 4.33
CA GLU A 86 -9.32 -9.96 5.73
C GLU A 86 -7.98 -10.63 6.01
N TYR A 87 -7.32 -11.28 5.07
CA TYR A 87 -5.98 -11.86 5.31
C TYR A 87 -4.88 -11.10 4.56
N THR A 88 -5.25 -10.44 3.48
CA THR A 88 -4.35 -9.58 2.69
C THR A 88 -3.92 -8.33 3.44
N HIS A 89 -4.66 -7.88 4.47
CA HIS A 89 -4.27 -6.75 5.31
C HIS A 89 -2.92 -6.96 6.04
N LEU A 90 -2.53 -8.20 6.37
CA LEU A 90 -1.25 -8.49 7.00
C LEU A 90 -0.07 -8.21 6.05
N ILE A 91 -0.24 -8.55 4.77
CA ILE A 91 0.77 -8.26 3.74
C ILE A 91 0.72 -6.77 3.38
N ALA A 92 -0.47 -6.16 3.37
CA ALA A 92 -0.65 -4.72 3.21
C ALA A 92 0.11 -3.92 4.29
N ALA A 93 0.15 -4.42 5.53
CA ALA A 93 0.92 -3.82 6.64
C ALA A 93 2.42 -3.67 6.32
N PHE A 94 3.00 -4.60 5.54
CA PHE A 94 4.37 -4.52 5.06
C PHE A 94 4.50 -3.68 3.78
N ALA A 95 3.49 -3.72 2.92
CA ALA A 95 3.47 -2.97 1.67
C ALA A 95 3.38 -1.45 1.87
N ILE A 96 2.68 -0.97 2.91
CA ILE A 96 2.52 0.47 3.15
C ILE A 96 3.86 1.16 3.45
N PRO A 97 4.69 0.72 4.43
CA PRO A 97 5.97 1.38 4.67
C PRO A 97 6.91 1.34 3.46
N LEU A 98 6.89 0.22 2.70
CA LEU A 98 7.61 0.10 1.44
C LEU A 98 7.15 1.15 0.42
N ALA A 99 5.84 1.26 0.20
CA ALA A 99 5.27 2.19 -0.76
C ALA A 99 5.57 3.65 -0.37
N LEU A 100 5.52 3.97 0.92
CA LEU A 100 5.90 5.30 1.44
C LEU A 100 7.40 5.57 1.29
N ALA A 101 8.26 4.55 1.39
CA ALA A 101 9.69 4.69 1.19
C ALA A 101 9.99 5.00 -0.28
N LEU A 102 9.35 4.26 -1.19
CA LEU A 102 9.45 4.48 -2.63
C LEU A 102 8.87 5.82 -3.07
N ALA A 103 7.74 6.25 -2.47
CA ALA A 103 7.09 7.52 -2.77
C ALA A 103 7.98 8.76 -2.57
N LYS A 104 9.02 8.66 -1.73
CA LYS A 104 10.03 9.72 -1.58
C LYS A 104 11.02 9.81 -2.72
N GLU A 105 11.17 8.73 -3.47
CA GLU A 105 12.23 8.56 -4.45
C GLU A 105 11.71 8.64 -5.89
N VAL A 106 10.43 8.31 -6.11
CA VAL A 106 9.78 8.40 -7.42
C VAL A 106 9.32 9.82 -7.73
N GLU A 107 9.32 10.16 -9.01
CA GLU A 107 8.78 11.43 -9.48
C GLU A 107 7.27 11.51 -9.25
N VAL A 108 6.81 12.65 -8.72
CA VAL A 108 5.40 12.87 -8.34
C VAL A 108 4.44 12.59 -9.49
N LYS A 109 4.83 12.91 -10.73
CA LYS A 109 3.99 12.69 -11.92
C LYS A 109 3.66 11.20 -12.14
N TYR A 110 4.64 10.32 -11.94
CA TYR A 110 4.45 8.87 -12.12
C TYR A 110 3.71 8.25 -10.94
N LEU A 111 3.98 8.73 -9.72
CA LEU A 111 3.22 8.36 -8.53
C LEU A 111 1.74 8.70 -8.69
N ALA A 112 1.44 9.92 -9.17
CA ALA A 112 0.07 10.37 -9.42
C ALA A 112 -0.63 9.51 -10.48
N MET A 113 0.07 9.14 -11.57
CA MET A 113 -0.47 8.20 -12.55
C MET A 113 -0.84 6.85 -11.92
N GLY A 114 -0.02 6.32 -11.00
CA GLY A 114 -0.33 5.10 -10.27
C GLY A 114 -1.56 5.22 -9.37
N LEU A 115 -1.67 6.33 -8.63
CA LEU A 115 -2.85 6.61 -7.79
C LEU A 115 -4.14 6.71 -8.64
N VAL A 116 -4.06 7.36 -9.80
CA VAL A 116 -5.18 7.46 -10.75
C VAL A 116 -5.51 6.10 -11.34
N ALA A 117 -4.52 5.28 -11.69
CA ALA A 117 -4.75 3.93 -12.22
C ALA A 117 -5.49 3.05 -11.20
N ASP A 118 -5.13 3.13 -9.92
CA ASP A 118 -5.82 2.43 -8.85
C ASP A 118 -7.26 2.97 -8.61
N LEU A 119 -7.48 4.28 -8.76
CA LEU A 119 -8.84 4.85 -8.74
C LEU A 119 -9.68 4.32 -9.91
N SER A 120 -9.11 4.26 -11.11
CA SER A 120 -9.77 3.70 -12.30
C SER A 120 -10.13 2.23 -12.11
N LEU A 121 -9.28 1.45 -11.44
CA LEU A 121 -9.59 0.07 -11.07
C LEU A 121 -10.84 -0.03 -10.19
N ARG A 122 -11.06 0.92 -9.28
CA ARG A 122 -12.31 0.96 -8.49
C ARG A 122 -13.53 1.26 -9.33
N VAL A 123 -13.41 2.13 -10.33
CA VAL A 123 -14.51 2.39 -11.27
C VAL A 123 -14.87 1.10 -12.01
N LEU A 124 -13.86 0.31 -12.43
CA LEU A 124 -14.06 -1.00 -13.04
C LEU A 124 -14.60 -2.06 -12.07
N ALA A 125 -14.37 -1.88 -10.78
CA ALA A 125 -14.94 -2.69 -9.69
C ALA A 125 -16.31 -2.19 -9.21
N VAL A 126 -16.97 -1.31 -9.97
CA VAL A 126 -18.30 -0.74 -9.62
C VAL A 126 -18.30 -0.08 -8.23
N GLY A 127 -17.16 0.52 -7.86
CA GLY A 127 -16.97 1.19 -6.58
C GLY A 127 -16.48 0.29 -5.44
N GLY A 128 -16.46 -1.04 -5.61
CA GLY A 128 -15.88 -2.00 -4.65
C GLY A 128 -14.35 -1.99 -4.60
N GLU A 129 -13.74 -2.88 -3.82
CA GLU A 129 -12.27 -3.01 -3.76
C GLU A 129 -11.78 -3.83 -4.98
N PRO A 130 -10.75 -3.37 -5.71
CA PRO A 130 -10.27 -4.08 -6.89
C PRO A 130 -9.78 -5.51 -6.64
N VAL A 131 -9.42 -5.88 -5.41
CA VAL A 131 -9.00 -7.25 -5.05
C VAL A 131 -10.17 -8.23 -5.06
N ASP A 132 -11.39 -7.74 -4.80
CA ASP A 132 -12.59 -8.58 -4.63
C ASP A 132 -13.16 -9.09 -5.96
N PHE A 133 -12.78 -8.48 -7.10
CA PHE A 133 -13.29 -8.86 -8.41
C PHE A 133 -12.20 -9.53 -9.28
N PRO A 134 -12.50 -10.65 -9.95
CA PRO A 134 -11.51 -11.40 -10.72
C PRO A 134 -10.78 -10.61 -11.82
N HIS A 135 -11.48 -9.75 -12.56
CA HIS A 135 -10.86 -8.96 -13.63
C HIS A 135 -9.99 -7.83 -13.09
N THR A 136 -10.44 -7.12 -12.06
CA THR A 136 -9.68 -6.00 -11.50
C THR A 136 -8.47 -6.45 -10.69
N ARG A 137 -8.52 -7.60 -10.01
CA ARG A 137 -7.33 -8.13 -9.30
C ARG A 137 -6.21 -8.55 -10.25
N VAL A 138 -6.58 -9.08 -11.44
CA VAL A 138 -5.61 -9.39 -12.49
C VAL A 138 -4.96 -8.12 -13.00
N ILE A 139 -5.73 -7.07 -13.29
CA ILE A 139 -5.18 -5.78 -13.73
C ILE A 139 -4.33 -5.15 -12.62
N LEU A 140 -4.76 -5.18 -11.36
CA LEU A 140 -4.00 -4.70 -10.21
C LEU A 140 -2.61 -5.37 -10.15
N ALA A 141 -2.56 -6.70 -10.24
CA ALA A 141 -1.31 -7.44 -10.23
C ALA A 141 -0.42 -7.10 -11.44
N LEU A 142 -1.02 -6.93 -12.63
CA LEU A 142 -0.31 -6.49 -13.84
C LEU A 142 0.30 -5.08 -13.72
N LEU A 143 -0.26 -4.20 -12.89
CA LEU A 143 0.33 -2.89 -12.60
C LEU A 143 1.45 -2.97 -11.56
N LEU A 144 1.39 -3.93 -10.64
CA LEU A 144 2.37 -4.10 -9.55
C LEU A 144 3.63 -4.87 -9.97
N PHE A 145 3.50 -5.93 -10.77
CA PHE A 145 4.65 -6.73 -11.20
C PHE A 145 5.73 -5.92 -11.96
N PRO A 146 5.39 -4.99 -12.87
CA PRO A 146 6.39 -4.13 -13.52
C PRO A 146 7.11 -3.22 -12.52
N GLY A 147 6.41 -2.72 -11.50
CA GLY A 147 7.03 -1.95 -10.41
C GLY A 147 8.00 -2.79 -9.59
N ALA A 148 7.63 -4.03 -9.26
CA ALA A 148 8.49 -4.97 -8.55
C ALA A 148 9.74 -5.32 -9.40
N TYR A 149 9.55 -5.56 -10.69
CA TYR A 149 10.63 -5.81 -11.64
C TYR A 149 11.60 -4.63 -11.73
N ALA A 150 11.08 -3.40 -11.87
CA ALA A 150 11.91 -2.20 -11.89
C ALA A 150 12.71 -2.06 -10.59
N LEU A 151 12.07 -2.26 -9.44
CA LEU A 151 12.72 -2.18 -8.14
C LEU A 151 13.80 -3.25 -7.92
N TRP A 152 13.60 -4.46 -8.45
CA TRP A 152 14.55 -5.58 -8.33
C TRP A 152 15.89 -5.29 -9.04
N ARG A 153 15.85 -4.53 -10.13
CA ARG A 153 17.04 -4.16 -10.91
C ARG A 153 17.84 -3.03 -10.29
N GLU A 154 17.28 -2.31 -9.33
CA GLU A 154 17.95 -1.19 -8.69
C GLU A 154 18.83 -1.65 -7.51
N PRO A 155 20.13 -1.29 -7.49
CA PRO A 155 21.02 -1.62 -6.39
C PRO A 155 20.78 -0.68 -5.19
N GLY A 156 21.10 -1.17 -3.99
CA GLY A 156 21.08 -0.38 -2.76
C GLY A 156 19.92 -0.69 -1.82
N THR A 157 19.74 0.19 -0.84
CA THR A 157 18.71 0.11 0.20
C THR A 157 17.64 1.18 0.00
N LEU A 158 16.45 0.93 0.55
CA LEU A 158 15.35 1.89 0.56
C LEU A 158 15.61 3.01 1.57
N LYS A 159 15.21 4.25 1.26
CA LYS A 159 15.29 5.35 2.23
C LYS A 159 14.13 5.28 3.23
N LYS A 160 14.39 5.63 4.49
CA LYS A 160 13.32 5.74 5.50
C LYS A 160 12.29 6.79 5.07
N PRO A 161 10.98 6.47 5.09
CA PRO A 161 9.93 7.47 4.97
C PRO A 161 10.03 8.47 6.11
N GLY A 162 9.59 9.69 5.87
CA GLY A 162 9.64 10.78 6.85
C GLY A 162 8.39 10.67 7.68
N PHE A 163 8.45 11.14 8.93
CA PHE A 163 7.29 11.10 9.82
C PHE A 163 6.04 11.72 9.19
N GLY A 164 6.19 12.79 8.39
CA GLY A 164 5.09 13.42 7.67
C GLY A 164 4.38 12.53 6.63
N LEU A 165 5.07 11.57 6.00
CA LEU A 165 4.44 10.63 5.06
C LEU A 165 3.65 9.54 5.78
N TYR A 166 4.14 9.09 6.94
CA TYR A 166 3.38 8.20 7.82
C TYR A 166 2.15 8.93 8.39
N ALA A 167 2.28 10.20 8.76
CA ALA A 167 1.16 11.03 9.20
C ALA A 167 0.13 11.27 8.09
N PHE A 168 0.57 11.49 6.84
CA PHE A 168 -0.32 11.58 5.67
C PHE A 168 -1.07 10.26 5.45
N ALA A 169 -0.37 9.14 5.50
CA ALA A 169 -1.00 7.82 5.40
C ALA A 169 -2.05 7.63 6.51
N ALA A 170 -1.73 7.97 7.76
CA ALA A 170 -2.65 7.91 8.90
C ALA A 170 -3.87 8.85 8.75
N ALA A 171 -3.66 10.07 8.25
CA ALA A 171 -4.75 11.03 8.02
C ALA A 171 -5.69 10.60 6.89
N ARG A 172 -5.17 9.89 5.89
CA ARG A 172 -5.96 9.35 4.78
C ARG A 172 -6.74 8.09 5.17
N THR A 173 -6.28 7.33 6.17
CA THR A 173 -6.87 6.08 6.63
C THR A 173 -7.84 6.24 7.81
N GLY A 174 -7.83 7.39 8.49
CA GLY A 174 -8.77 7.69 9.56
C GLY A 174 -10.21 7.87 9.04
N PRO A 175 -11.24 7.43 9.80
CA PRO A 175 -12.62 7.79 9.49
C PRO A 175 -12.74 9.31 9.62
N HIS A 176 -13.57 9.93 8.77
CA HIS A 176 -13.86 11.37 8.76
C HIS A 176 -13.76 11.98 10.16
N LEU A 177 -12.62 12.59 10.49
CA LEU A 177 -12.52 13.46 11.64
C LEU A 177 -13.38 14.68 11.31
N SER A 178 -14.60 14.61 11.84
CA SER A 178 -15.56 15.70 11.97
C SER A 178 -14.85 17.05 12.07
N LYS A 179 -15.35 18.01 11.28
CA LYS A 179 -14.87 19.37 11.00
C LYS A 179 -14.58 20.28 12.22
N ARG A 180 -14.43 19.78 13.46
CA ARG A 180 -14.24 20.60 14.67
C ARG A 180 -12.80 20.77 15.18
N HIS A 181 -11.81 20.06 14.63
CA HIS A 181 -10.43 20.14 15.16
C HIS A 181 -9.42 20.92 14.29
N HIS A 182 -9.87 21.57 13.21
CA HIS A 182 -8.97 22.38 12.36
C HIS A 182 -8.60 23.75 12.95
N ALA A 183 -9.16 24.16 14.09
CA ALA A 183 -8.94 25.50 14.66
C ALA A 183 -7.77 25.60 15.66
N LEU A 184 -7.05 24.52 15.98
CA LEU A 184 -6.07 24.50 17.07
C LEU A 184 -4.62 24.16 16.67
N LEU A 185 -4.32 24.01 15.38
CA LEU A 185 -2.97 23.70 14.89
C LEU A 185 -2.31 24.82 14.06
N TRP A 186 -2.89 26.02 14.09
CA TRP A 186 -2.32 27.24 13.47
C TRP A 186 -2.30 28.43 14.47
N ARG A 187 -1.89 28.16 15.70
CA ARG A 187 -1.39 29.16 16.65
C ARG A 187 -0.05 28.71 17.19
#